data_AF-A0A7J4VI69-F1
#
_entry.id   AF-A0A7J4VI69-F1
#
_cell.length_a   1.000
_cell.length_b   1.000
_cell.length_c   1.000
_cell.angle_alpha   90.00
_cell.angle_beta   90.00
_cell.angle_gamma   90.00
#
_symmetry.space_group_name_H-M   'P 1'
#
loop_
_entity.id
_entity.type
_entity.pdbx_description
1 polymer ?
#
loop_
_entity_poly.entity_id
_entity_poly.type
_entity_poly.pdbx_seq_one_letter_code
_entity_poly.pdbx_strand_id
1 'polypeptide(L)'
;MNATVITALLQGILQLLQNFGVNSQAVDTVISTLIAIVPFLTKELEDVKPAIQEIISIVTGSSDVTDDQLTQIEDLSAKVDKAFNDAEAAYEASHPDAG
;
A
#
# COMPACT_ATOMS: atom_id res chain seq x y z
N MET A 1 -0.65 -12.66 7.00
CA MET A 1 -0.36 -11.42 7.77
C MET A 1 -1.68 -10.88 8.29
N ASN A 2 -1.76 -10.28 9.47
CA ASN A 2 -3.01 -9.70 9.98
C ASN A 2 -3.01 -8.15 9.88
N ALA A 3 -4.17 -7.54 10.11
CA ALA A 3 -4.37 -6.08 10.04
C ALA A 3 -3.38 -5.31 10.91
N THR A 4 -3.13 -5.79 12.12
CA THR A 4 -2.21 -5.14 13.07
C THR A 4 -0.79 -5.07 12.54
N VAL A 5 -0.28 -6.15 11.95
CA VAL A 5 1.08 -6.18 11.37
C VAL A 5 1.18 -5.26 10.17
N ILE A 6 0.19 -5.26 9.27
CA ILE A 6 0.18 -4.38 8.10
C ILE A 6 0.13 -2.92 8.55
N THR A 7 -0.77 -2.58 9.48
CA THR A 7 -0.88 -1.23 10.03
C THR A 7 0.43 -0.77 10.67
N ALA A 8 1.08 -1.63 11.45
CA ALA A 8 2.37 -1.32 12.06
C ALA A 8 3.48 -1.07 11.02
N LEU A 9 3.51 -1.84 9.93
CA LEU A 9 4.44 -1.63 8.83
C LEU A 9 4.18 -0.29 8.13
N LEU A 10 2.92 0.02 7.80
CA LEU A 10 2.54 1.29 7.17
C LEU A 10 2.87 2.49 8.06
N GLN A 11 2.58 2.41 9.36
CA GLN A 11 2.96 3.45 10.32
C GLN A 11 4.48 3.60 10.44
N GLY A 12 5.22 2.50 10.42
CA GLY A 12 6.68 2.52 10.40
C GLY A 12 7.24 3.24 9.18
N ILE A 13 6.66 3.02 8.00
CA ILE A 13 7.00 3.76 6.78
C ILE A 13 6.69 5.24 6.94
N LEU A 14 5.50 5.61 7.40
CA LEU A 14 5.13 7.02 7.60
C LEU A 14 6.11 7.73 8.54
N GLN A 15 6.46 7.09 9.67
CA GLN A 15 7.46 7.63 10.59
C GLN A 15 8.84 7.75 9.95
N LEU A 16 9.24 6.78 9.14
CA LEU A 16 10.51 6.82 8.41
C LEU A 16 10.53 8.00 7.44
N LEU A 17 9.47 8.20 6.65
CA LEU A 17 9.35 9.32 5.72
C LEU A 17 9.30 10.67 6.45
N GLN A 18 8.64 10.76 7.60
CA GLN A 18 8.58 11.98 8.41
C GLN A 18 9.93 12.34 9.05
N ASN A 19 10.66 11.36 9.56
CA ASN A 19 11.91 11.60 10.29
C ASN A 19 13.13 11.80 9.36
N PHE A 20 13.16 11.09 8.23
CA PHE A 20 14.31 11.08 7.32
C PHE A 20 14.03 11.74 5.96
N GLY A 21 12.80 12.20 5.74
CA GLY A 21 12.36 12.73 4.45
C GLY A 21 12.16 11.63 3.40
N VAL A 22 11.59 12.02 2.26
CA VAL A 22 11.50 11.15 1.09
C VAL A 22 12.85 11.20 0.37
N ASN A 23 13.51 10.06 0.26
CA ASN A 23 14.74 9.88 -0.49
C ASN A 23 14.74 8.51 -1.17
N SER A 24 15.63 8.29 -2.13
CA SER A 24 15.65 7.05 -2.91
C SER A 24 15.68 5.77 -2.06
N GLN A 25 16.45 5.73 -0.96
CA GLN A 25 16.50 4.55 -0.07
C GLN A 25 15.19 4.35 0.72
N ALA A 26 14.58 5.44 1.18
CA ALA A 26 13.28 5.40 1.84
C ALA A 26 12.19 4.90 0.88
N VAL A 27 12.25 5.35 -0.39
CA VAL A 27 11.32 4.95 -1.45
C VAL A 27 11.49 3.46 -1.80
N ASP A 28 12.71 2.96 -1.92
CA ASP A 28 12.95 1.52 -2.13
C ASP A 28 12.37 0.66 -1.00
N THR A 29 12.45 1.16 0.23
CA THR A 29 11.85 0.51 1.41
C THR A 29 10.33 0.51 1.34
N VAL A 30 9.72 1.63 0.91
CA VAL A 30 8.28 1.75 0.67
C VAL A 30 7.84 0.74 -0.38
N ILE A 31 8.49 0.75 -1.55
CA ILE A 31 8.21 -0.16 -2.68
C ILE A 31 8.28 -1.62 -2.21
N SER A 32 9.38 -2.00 -1.55
CA SER A 32 9.58 -3.37 -1.06
C SER A 32 8.52 -3.79 -0.06
N THR A 33 8.11 -2.89 0.85
CA THR A 33 7.08 -3.19 1.84
C THR A 33 5.71 -3.31 1.19
N LEU A 34 5.36 -2.42 0.27
CA LEU A 34 4.10 -2.47 -0.47
C LEU A 34 3.99 -3.78 -1.27
N ILE A 35 5.06 -4.19 -1.96
CA ILE A 35 5.13 -5.51 -2.64
C ILE A 35 4.84 -6.65 -1.66
N ALA A 36 5.43 -6.60 -0.46
CA ALA A 36 5.28 -7.65 0.53
C ALA A 36 3.86 -7.75 1.13
N ILE A 37 3.13 -6.62 1.26
CA ILE A 37 1.78 -6.63 1.84
C ILE A 37 0.68 -6.92 0.82
N VAL A 38 0.87 -6.60 -0.47
CA VAL A 38 -0.13 -6.83 -1.54
C VAL A 38 -0.78 -8.22 -1.50
N PRO A 39 -0.06 -9.36 -1.41
CA PRO A 39 -0.69 -10.68 -1.40
C PRO A 39 -1.51 -10.98 -0.14
N PHE A 40 -1.42 -10.13 0.89
CA PHE A 40 -2.17 -10.29 2.14
C PHE A 40 -3.37 -9.35 2.23
N LEU A 41 -3.61 -8.48 1.25
CA LEU A 41 -4.75 -7.57 1.25
C LEU A 41 -6.03 -8.37 1.01
N THR A 42 -6.97 -8.24 1.95
CA THR A 42 -8.30 -8.86 1.91
C THR A 42 -9.37 -7.80 2.14
N LYS A 43 -10.66 -8.11 1.94
CA LYS A 43 -11.75 -7.15 2.18
C LYS A 43 -11.75 -6.63 3.63
N GLU A 44 -11.44 -7.49 4.60
CA GLU A 44 -11.33 -7.10 6.02
C GLU A 44 -10.19 -6.11 6.33
N LEU A 45 -9.34 -5.83 5.35
CA LEU A 45 -8.24 -4.88 5.43
C LEU A 45 -8.52 -3.60 4.65
N GLU A 46 -9.74 -3.35 4.18
CA GLU A 46 -10.01 -2.12 3.40
C GLU A 46 -9.68 -0.85 4.18
N ASP A 47 -9.77 -0.89 5.52
CA ASP A 47 -9.40 0.22 6.41
C ASP A 47 -7.93 0.64 6.26
N VAL A 48 -7.04 -0.24 5.78
CA VAL A 48 -5.63 0.13 5.54
C VAL A 48 -5.40 0.76 4.17
N LYS A 49 -6.37 0.67 3.26
CA LYS A 49 -6.27 1.22 1.90
C LYS A 49 -5.96 2.73 1.90
N PRO A 50 -6.61 3.58 2.71
CA PRO A 50 -6.29 5.01 2.77
C PRO A 50 -4.84 5.26 3.19
N ALA A 51 -4.31 4.49 4.15
CA ALA A 51 -2.93 4.64 4.61
C ALA A 51 -1.91 4.27 3.52
N ILE A 52 -2.20 3.24 2.71
CA ILE A 52 -1.37 2.89 1.55
C ILE A 52 -1.38 4.03 0.52
N GLN A 53 -2.56 4.58 0.22
CA GLN A 53 -2.70 5.70 -0.73
C GLN A 53 -2.02 6.97 -0.23
N GLU A 54 -2.07 7.26 1.07
CA GLU A 54 -1.35 8.37 1.68
C GLU A 54 0.17 8.22 1.49
N ILE A 55 0.73 7.05 1.80
CA ILE A 55 2.16 6.76 1.60
C ILE A 55 2.56 6.96 0.14
N ILE A 56 1.76 6.40 -0.79
CA ILE A 56 1.97 6.55 -2.24
C ILE A 56 1.99 8.04 -2.61
N SER A 57 1.00 8.81 -2.14
CA SER A 57 0.93 10.25 -2.44
C SER A 57 2.12 11.03 -1.86
N ILE A 58 2.63 10.66 -0.68
CA ILE A 58 3.80 11.30 -0.07
C ILE A 58 5.04 11.05 -0.94
N VAL A 59 5.25 9.81 -1.40
CA VAL A 59 6.43 9.48 -2.19
C VAL A 59 6.33 10.07 -3.60
N THR A 60 5.19 9.96 -4.30
CA THR A 60 5.05 10.51 -5.66
C THR A 60 5.08 12.04 -5.70
N GLY A 61 4.74 12.70 -4.59
CA GLY A 61 4.83 14.15 -4.45
C GLY A 61 6.25 14.68 -4.22
N SER A 62 7.24 13.82 -4.00
CA SER A 62 8.62 14.24 -3.74
C SER A 62 9.46 14.34 -5.00
N SER A 63 10.30 15.38 -5.08
CA SER A 63 11.29 15.57 -6.15
C SER A 63 12.49 14.63 -6.07
N ASP A 64 12.64 13.90 -4.96
CA ASP A 64 13.76 12.98 -4.72
C ASP A 64 13.49 11.54 -5.24
N VAL A 65 12.32 11.30 -5.83
CA VAL A 65 11.94 10.02 -6.43
C VAL A 65 12.41 9.96 -7.88
N THR A 66 13.08 8.87 -8.25
CA THR A 66 13.49 8.65 -9.65
C THR A 66 12.31 8.21 -10.52
N ASP A 67 12.39 8.43 -11.83
CA ASP A 67 11.35 8.01 -12.77
C ASP A 67 11.04 6.49 -12.70
N ASP A 68 12.08 5.67 -12.48
CA ASP A 68 11.93 4.21 -12.31
C ASP A 68 11.21 3.86 -11.00
N GLN A 69 11.49 4.60 -9.92
CA GLN A 69 10.80 4.41 -8.64
C GLN A 69 9.35 4.90 -8.73
N LEU A 70 9.11 6.01 -9.41
CA LEU A 70 7.77 6.55 -9.66
C LEU A 70 6.93 5.53 -10.43
N THR A 71 7.47 4.96 -11.51
CA THR A 71 6.80 3.92 -12.31
C THR A 71 6.46 2.69 -11.46
N GLN A 72 7.37 2.25 -10.58
CA GLN A 72 7.11 1.14 -9.66
C GLN A 72 6.02 1.45 -8.64
N ILE A 73 5.99 2.67 -8.10
CA ILE A 73 4.97 3.10 -7.15
C ILE A 73 3.59 3.17 -7.82
N GLU A 74 3.51 3.69 -9.05
CA GLU A 74 2.27 3.73 -9.82
C GLU A 74 1.73 2.32 -10.12
N ASP A 75 2.60 1.40 -10.56
CA ASP A 75 2.25 0.00 -10.76
C ASP A 75 1.79 -0.68 -9.45
N LEU A 76 2.45 -0.35 -8.33
CA LEU A 76 2.03 -0.82 -7.01
C LEU A 76 0.66 -0.29 -6.59
N SER A 77 0.36 0.98 -6.87
CA SER A 77 -0.97 1.55 -6.63
C SER A 77 -2.05 0.75 -7.35
N ALA A 78 -1.84 0.47 -8.64
CA ALA A 78 -2.78 -0.32 -9.43
C ALA A 78 -2.92 -1.76 -8.90
N LYS A 79 -1.83 -2.38 -8.45
CA LYS A 79 -1.85 -3.72 -7.84
C LYS A 79 -2.61 -3.75 -6.51
N VAL A 80 -2.45 -2.73 -5.67
CA VAL A 80 -3.18 -2.61 -4.40
C VAL A 80 -4.68 -2.44 -4.67
N ASP A 81 -5.06 -1.55 -5.58
CA ASP A 81 -6.46 -1.36 -5.96
C ASP A 81 -7.07 -2.65 -6.51
N LYS A 82 -6.35 -3.34 -7.39
CA LYS A 82 -6.78 -4.63 -7.92
C LYS A 82 -6.94 -5.68 -6.81
N ALA A 83 -6.00 -5.78 -5.88
CA ALA A 83 -6.05 -6.75 -4.79
C ALA A 83 -7.28 -6.54 -3.89
N PHE A 84 -7.61 -5.29 -3.56
CA PHE A 84 -8.83 -5.00 -2.80
C PHE A 84 -10.11 -5.31 -3.60
N ASN A 85 -10.17 -4.93 -4.88
CA ASN A 85 -11.33 -5.24 -5.72
C ASN A 85 -11.52 -6.76 -5.90
N ASP A 86 -10.43 -7.52 -6.09
CA ASP A 86 -10.48 -8.98 -6.17
C ASP A 86 -10.95 -9.59 -4.84
N ALA A 87 -10.48 -9.05 -3.71
CA ALA A 87 -10.87 -9.52 -2.38
C ALA A 87 -12.34 -9.19 -2.06
N GLU A 88 -12.82 -8.04 -2.51
CA GLU A 88 -14.23 -7.66 -2.42
C GLU A 88 -15.11 -8.61 -3.24
N ALA A 89 -14.78 -8.84 -4.51
CA ALA A 89 -15.52 -9.77 -5.36
C ALA A 89 -15.54 -11.20 -4.79
N ALA A 90 -14.42 -11.66 -4.21
CA ALA A 90 -14.35 -12.97 -3.56
C ALA A 90 -15.23 -13.03 -2.29
N TYR A 91 -15.31 -11.94 -1.52
CA TYR A 91 -16.17 -11.85 -0.36
C TYR A 91 -17.65 -11.89 -0.75
N GLU A 92 -18.07 -11.11 -1.74
CA GLU A 92 -19.44 -11.11 -2.26
C GLU A 92 -19.85 -12.48 -2.80
N ALA A 93 -18.96 -13.15 -3.55
CA ALA A 93 -19.21 -14.50 -4.05
C ALA A 93 -19.37 -15.54 -2.94
N SER A 94 -18.76 -15.31 -1.77
CA SER A 94 -18.88 -16.18 -0.58
C SER A 94 -19.99 -15.76 0.39
N HIS A 95 -20.57 -14.57 0.22
CA HIS A 95 -21.64 -14.00 1.04
C HIS A 95 -22.77 -13.43 0.15
N PRO A 96 -23.50 -14.28 -0.60
CA PRO A 96 -24.49 -13.84 -1.58
C PRO A 96 -25.69 -13.08 -1.00
N ASP A 97 -25.87 -13.10 0.32
CA ASP A 97 -26.95 -12.40 1.05
C ASP A 97 -26.51 -11.06 1.68
N ALA A 98 -25.27 -10.59 1.44
CA ALA A 98 -24.73 -9.36 2.01
C ALA A 98 -25.07 -8.08 1.20
N GLY A 99 -25.85 -8.21 0.11
CA GLY A 99 -26.28 -7.12 -0.78
C GLY A 99 -27.64 -6.52 -0.43
#